data_AF-A0A951XXJ7-F1
#
_entry.id   AF-A0A951XXJ7-F1
#
_cell.length_a   1.000
_cell.length_b   1.000
_cell.length_c   1.000
_cell.angle_alpha   90.00
_cell.angle_beta   90.00
_cell.angle_gamma   90.00
#
_symmetry.space_group_name_H-M   'P 1'
#
loop_
_entity.id
_entity.type
_entity.pdbx_description
1 polymer ?
#
loop_
_entity_poly.entity_id
_entity_poly.type
_entity_poly.pdbx_seq_one_letter_code
_entity_poly.pdbx_strand_id
1 'polypeptide(L)'
;MTVPIEHLLFLAKEHVNRCVGWLSLPAEKLARPEVQQILRNEDDIGHANRTALRLRAAEVVRVCERIGLRGCTIAKVRDNPFLVVMAIEWQLQRLEGGRK
;
A
#
# COMPACT_ATOMS: atom_id res chain seq x y z
N MET A 1 -16.25 -12.66 7.72
CA MET A 1 -14.82 -12.74 8.07
C MET A 1 -14.12 -11.50 7.55
N THR A 2 -13.37 -10.79 8.39
CA THR A 2 -12.53 -9.66 7.97
C THR A 2 -11.16 -10.18 7.54
N VAL A 3 -10.63 -9.68 6.41
CA VAL A 3 -9.29 -10.03 5.90
C VAL A 3 -8.21 -9.68 6.95
N PRO A 4 -7.21 -10.54 7.22
CA PRO A 4 -6.08 -10.22 8.11
C PRO A 4 -5.39 -8.90 7.72
N ILE A 5 -4.89 -8.14 8.71
CA ILE A 5 -4.28 -6.83 8.43
C ILE A 5 -3.01 -6.98 7.58
N GLU A 6 -2.23 -8.03 7.81
CA GLU A 6 -1.02 -8.35 7.06
C GLU A 6 -1.31 -8.58 5.58
N HIS A 7 -2.41 -9.28 5.25
CA HIS A 7 -2.86 -9.46 3.87
C HIS A 7 -3.32 -8.14 3.24
N LEU A 8 -4.02 -7.28 3.99
CA LEU A 8 -4.42 -5.96 3.49
C LEU A 8 -3.19 -5.08 3.19
N LEU A 9 -2.18 -5.09 4.06
CA LEU A 9 -0.93 -4.38 3.85
C LEU A 9 -0.18 -4.90 2.62
N PHE A 10 -0.12 -6.22 2.45
CA PHE A 10 0.46 -6.85 1.25
C PHE A 10 -0.26 -6.41 -0.03
N LEU A 11 -1.59 -6.51 -0.09
CA LEU A 11 -2.38 -6.11 -1.26
C LEU A 11 -2.22 -4.62 -1.58
N ALA A 12 -2.19 -3.77 -0.57
CA ALA A 12 -1.98 -2.34 -0.74
C ALA A 12 -0.57 -2.03 -1.28
N LYS A 13 0.47 -2.71 -0.78
CA LYS A 13 1.85 -2.59 -1.28
C LYS A 13 1.95 -3.02 -2.74
N GLU A 14 1.41 -4.19 -3.08
CA GLU A 14 1.43 -4.69 -4.46
C GLU A 14 0.66 -3.76 -5.41
N HIS A 15 -0.44 -3.17 -4.97
CA HIS A 15 -1.14 -2.15 -5.75
C HIS A 15 -0.27 -0.91 -6.01
N VAL A 16 0.40 -0.36 -4.97
CA VAL A 16 1.34 0.77 -5.15
C VAL A 16 2.44 0.42 -6.15
N ASN A 17 3.02 -0.78 -6.05
CA ASN A 17 4.05 -1.23 -6.99
C ASN A 17 3.54 -1.34 -8.44
N ARG A 18 2.32 -1.87 -8.65
CA ARG A 18 1.71 -1.91 -9.98
C ARG A 18 1.49 -0.51 -10.54
N CYS A 19 1.02 0.43 -9.71
CA CYS A 19 0.86 1.84 -10.08
C CYS A 19 2.17 2.47 -10.56
N VAL A 20 3.30 2.21 -9.89
CA VAL A 20 4.62 2.64 -10.36
C VAL A 20 4.97 2.05 -11.73
N GLY A 21 4.63 0.77 -11.96
CA GLY A 21 4.79 0.12 -13.26
C GLY A 21 4.01 0.82 -14.38
N TRP A 22 2.77 1.23 -14.11
CA TRP A 22 1.95 1.98 -15.07
C TRP A 22 2.56 3.33 -15.46
N LEU A 23 3.20 4.03 -14.52
CA LEU A 23 3.89 5.30 -14.79
C LEU A 23 5.08 5.17 -15.74
N SER A 24 5.57 3.94 -15.97
CA SER A 24 6.70 3.67 -16.88
C SER A 24 6.24 3.40 -18.32
N LEU A 25 4.93 3.38 -18.59
CA LEU A 25 4.42 3.14 -19.94
C LEU A 25 4.53 4.39 -20.83
N PRO A 26 4.88 4.23 -22.12
CA PRO A 26 4.74 5.29 -23.11
C PRO A 26 3.30 5.82 -23.20
N ALA A 27 3.16 7.11 -23.47
CA ALA A 27 1.86 7.78 -23.54
C ALA A 27 0.90 7.14 -24.55
N GLU A 28 1.42 6.63 -25.67
CA GLU A 28 0.63 5.97 -26.72
C GLU A 28 0.05 4.63 -26.24
N LYS A 29 0.72 3.95 -25.31
CA LYS A 29 0.20 2.72 -24.69
C LYS A 29 -0.81 3.05 -23.60
N LEU A 30 -0.57 4.10 -22.82
CA LEU A 30 -1.52 4.56 -21.80
C LEU A 30 -2.85 4.99 -22.42
N ALA A 31 -2.84 5.60 -23.61
CA ALA A 31 -4.05 6.05 -24.29
C ALA A 31 -4.96 4.91 -24.81
N ARG A 32 -4.47 3.65 -24.82
CA ARG A 32 -5.26 2.52 -25.34
C ARG A 32 -6.49 2.25 -24.47
N PRO A 33 -7.68 2.04 -25.05
CA PRO A 33 -8.92 1.84 -24.29
C PRO A 33 -8.84 0.70 -23.27
N GLU A 34 -8.19 -0.40 -23.62
CA GLU A 34 -7.99 -1.55 -22.74
C GLU A 34 -7.12 -1.21 -21.53
N VAL A 35 -6.06 -0.41 -21.72
CA VAL A 35 -5.18 0.04 -20.64
C VAL A 35 -5.92 1.04 -19.75
N GLN A 36 -6.66 1.98 -20.34
CA GLN A 36 -7.51 2.91 -19.59
C GLN A 36 -8.55 2.19 -18.73
N GLN A 37 -9.13 1.08 -19.20
CA GLN A 37 -10.06 0.30 -18.40
C GLN A 37 -9.37 -0.38 -17.21
N ILE A 38 -8.16 -0.91 -17.42
CA ILE A 38 -7.37 -1.49 -16.33
C ILE A 38 -7.02 -0.42 -15.29
N LEU A 39 -6.61 0.78 -15.72
CA LEU A 39 -6.29 1.89 -14.81
C LEU A 39 -7.50 2.31 -13.98
N ARG A 40 -8.70 2.38 -14.57
CA ARG A 40 -9.94 2.64 -13.82
C ARG A 40 -10.21 1.58 -12.76
N ASN A 41 -10.02 0.30 -13.10
CA ASN A 41 -10.19 -0.79 -12.14
C ASN A 41 -9.13 -0.72 -11.03
N GLU A 42 -7.90 -0.33 -11.35
CA GLU A 42 -6.84 -0.11 -10.35
C GLU A 42 -7.20 1.08 -9.43
N ASP A 43 -7.78 2.16 -9.94
CA ASP A 43 -8.25 3.28 -9.11
C ASP A 43 -9.31 2.83 -8.09
N ASP A 44 -10.26 1.98 -8.50
CA ASP A 44 -11.27 1.41 -7.60
C ASP A 44 -10.64 0.54 -6.50
N ILE A 45 -9.66 -0.30 -6.87
CA ILE A 45 -8.89 -1.12 -5.93
C ILE A 45 -8.09 -0.22 -4.97
N GLY A 46 -7.46 0.84 -5.50
CA GLY A 46 -6.72 1.83 -4.73
C GLY A 46 -7.61 2.54 -3.72
N HIS A 47 -8.82 2.93 -4.13
CA HIS A 47 -9.82 3.52 -3.26
C HIS A 47 -10.25 2.56 -2.15
N ALA A 48 -10.53 1.30 -2.47
CA ALA A 48 -10.92 0.28 -1.50
C ALA A 48 -9.81 0.02 -0.47
N ASN A 49 -8.56 -0.16 -0.93
CA ASN A 49 -7.40 -0.35 -0.05
C ASN A 49 -7.18 0.85 0.86
N ARG A 50 -7.21 2.08 0.31
CA ARG A 50 -7.06 3.31 1.08
C ARG A 50 -8.13 3.42 2.17
N THR A 51 -9.38 3.16 1.83
CA THR A 51 -10.51 3.20 2.75
C THR A 51 -10.38 2.16 3.86
N ALA A 52 -10.06 0.91 3.50
CA ALA A 52 -9.88 -0.16 4.47
C ALA A 52 -8.75 0.14 5.46
N LEU A 53 -7.60 0.63 4.98
CA LEU A 53 -6.46 1.00 5.84
C LEU A 53 -6.81 2.17 6.77
N ARG A 54 -7.58 3.15 6.31
CA ARG A 54 -8.05 4.29 7.13
C ARG A 54 -8.97 3.85 8.26
N LEU A 55 -9.93 2.98 7.95
CA LEU A 55 -10.87 2.42 8.93
C LEU A 55 -10.14 1.57 9.97
N ARG A 56 -9.10 0.85 9.53
CA ARG A 56 -8.29 -0.07 10.35
C ARG A 56 -6.98 0.54 10.81
N ALA A 57 -6.90 1.87 10.91
CA ALA A 57 -5.66 2.58 11.21
C ALA A 57 -5.00 2.13 12.53
N ALA A 58 -5.80 1.78 13.54
CA ALA A 58 -5.27 1.24 14.80
C ALA A 58 -4.55 -0.10 14.62
N GLU A 59 -5.03 -0.98 13.74
CA GLU A 59 -4.36 -2.23 13.42
C GLU A 59 -3.04 -2.00 12.69
N VAL A 60 -3.02 -1.05 11.74
CA VAL A 60 -1.78 -0.65 11.04
C VAL A 60 -0.74 -0.12 12.03
N VAL A 61 -1.15 0.72 12.99
CA VAL A 61 -0.24 1.22 14.04
C VAL A 61 0.32 0.08 14.89
N ARG A 62 -0.51 -0.90 15.28
CA ARG A 62 -0.02 -2.09 16.00
C ARG A 62 1.00 -2.89 15.20
N VAL A 63 0.84 -2.96 13.88
CA VAL A 63 1.86 -3.58 13.01
C VAL A 63 3.15 -2.73 13.02
N CYS A 64 3.06 -1.41 12.87
CA CYS A 64 4.21 -0.50 12.97
C CYS A 64 4.99 -0.70 14.29
N GLU A 65 4.29 -0.77 15.43
CA GLU A 65 4.89 -0.99 16.75
C GLU A 65 5.62 -2.34 16.83
N ARG A 66 4.99 -3.41 16.32
CA ARG A 66 5.55 -4.77 16.31
C ARG A 66 6.87 -4.86 15.54
N ILE A 67 7.02 -4.11 14.46
CA ILE A 67 8.23 -4.08 13.62
C ILE A 67 9.22 -2.97 14.00
N GLY A 68 8.93 -2.21 15.05
CA GLY A 68 9.77 -1.12 15.54
C GLY A 68 9.75 0.15 14.67
N LEU A 69 8.73 0.35 13.83
CA LEU A 69 8.57 1.55 13.02
C LEU A 69 8.05 2.72 13.88
N ARG A 70 8.97 3.57 14.34
CA ARG A 70 8.65 4.71 15.22
C ARG A 70 7.90 5.83 14.50
N GLY A 71 7.06 6.54 15.24
CA GLY A 71 6.35 7.73 14.75
C GLY A 71 5.19 7.44 13.79
N CYS A 72 4.76 6.19 13.69
CA CYS A 72 3.52 5.75 13.02
C CYS A 72 2.33 6.03 13.96
N THR A 73 1.38 6.87 13.53
CA THR A 73 0.20 7.24 14.33
C THR A 73 -1.08 7.05 13.52
N ILE A 74 -2.23 6.93 14.20
CA ILE A 74 -3.53 6.82 13.54
C ILE A 74 -3.78 7.99 12.58
N ALA A 75 -3.39 9.21 12.98
CA ALA A 75 -3.52 10.40 12.15
C ALA A 75 -2.71 10.27 10.84
N LYS A 76 -1.46 9.81 10.91
CA LYS A 76 -0.62 9.60 9.72
C LYS A 76 -1.15 8.50 8.81
N VAL A 77 -1.63 7.39 9.39
CA VAL A 77 -2.27 6.32 8.61
C VAL A 77 -3.52 6.83 7.90
N ARG A 78 -4.32 7.67 8.56
CA ARG A 78 -5.54 8.22 7.97
C ARG A 78 -5.25 9.21 6.85
N ASP A 79 -4.25 10.06 7.05
CA ASP A 79 -3.82 11.03 6.05
C ASP A 79 -3.31 10.33 4.79
N ASN A 80 -2.27 9.50 4.95
CA ASN A 80 -1.54 8.86 3.85
C ASN A 80 -1.25 7.37 4.12
N PRO A 81 -2.24 6.48 3.96
CA PRO A 81 -2.08 5.06 4.29
C PRO A 81 -1.08 4.36 3.39
N PHE A 82 -1.01 4.68 2.09
CA PHE A 82 -0.06 4.06 1.17
C PHE A 82 1.40 4.42 1.50
N LEU A 83 1.67 5.64 1.96
CA LEU A 83 2.99 6.02 2.42
C LEU A 83 3.41 5.19 3.64
N VAL A 84 2.49 4.96 4.58
CA VAL A 84 2.75 4.10 5.75
C VAL A 84 2.99 2.66 5.33
N VAL A 85 2.21 2.13 4.39
CA VAL A 85 2.42 0.78 3.82
C VAL A 85 3.84 0.64 3.25
N MET A 86 4.29 1.61 2.46
CA MET A 86 5.65 1.61 1.90
C MET A 86 6.73 1.69 2.99
N ALA A 87 6.50 2.47 4.05
CA ALA A 87 7.42 2.55 5.19
C ALA A 87 7.49 1.22 5.97
N ILE A 88 6.37 0.52 6.11
CA ILE A 88 6.31 -0.83 6.72
C ILE A 88 7.13 -1.81 5.89
N GLU A 89 6.92 -1.85 4.58
CA GLU A 89 7.67 -2.74 3.67
C GLU A 89 9.17 -2.49 3.76
N TRP A 90 9.59 -1.22 3.68
CA TRP A 90 11.00 -0.85 3.79
C TRP A 90 11.62 -1.29 5.12
N GLN A 91 10.90 -1.15 6.23
CA GLN A 91 11.37 -1.58 7.54
C GLN A 91 11.50 -3.11 7.63
N LEU A 92 10.55 -3.86 7.07
CA LEU A 92 10.61 -5.33 7.01
C LEU A 92 11.84 -5.80 6.21
N GLN A 93 12.09 -5.22 5.04
CA GLN A 93 13.26 -5.54 4.21
C GLN A 93 14.58 -5.28 4.94
N ARG A 94 14.67 -4.22 5.77
CA ARG A 94 15.85 -3.96 6.61
C ARG A 94 16.08 -5.03 7.67
N LEU A 95 15.01 -5.51 8.29
CA LEU A 95 15.09 -6.55 9.32
C LEU A 95 15.51 -7.90 8.73
N GLU A 96 15.11 -8.19 7.50
CA GLU A 96 15.53 -9.39 6.76
C GLU A 96 16.97 -9.26 6.24
N GLY A 97 17.36 -8.08 5.74
CA GLY A 97 18.72 -7.81 5.25
C GLY A 97 19.79 -7.71 6.33
N GLY A 98 19.41 -7.35 7.57
CA GLY A 98 20.31 -7.28 8.73
C GLY A 98 20.50 -8.60 9.49
N ARG A 99 19.90 -9.70 9.01
CA ARG A 99 20.05 -11.07 9.57
C ARG A 99 21.15 -11.90 8.89
N LYS A 100 22.06 -11.27 8.16
CA LYS A 100 23.25 -11.92 7.58
C LYS A 100 24.50 -11.69 8.42
#